data_AF-A0A1C6RNV8-F1
#
_entry.id   AF-A0A1C6RNV8-F1
#
_cell.length_a   1.000
_cell.length_b   1.000
_cell.length_c   1.000
_cell.angle_alpha   90.00
_cell.angle_beta   90.00
_cell.angle_gamma   90.00
#
_symmetry.space_group_name_H-M   'P 1'
#
loop_
_entity.id
_entity.type
_entity.pdbx_description
1 polymer ?
#
loop_
_entity_poly.entity_id
_entity_poly.type
_entity_poly.pdbx_seq_one_letter_code
_entity_poly.pdbx_strand_id
1 'polypeptide(L)'
;MKIDDRVEQLVRDTLHWAVKRKPDEFGDALRAFPNEATRRSALELLVAICGYTAVDVFGQRPSEDQIRALAADIAEDEGWASVTTAEVAAYIDAVLGGSRKLDALPSERLVPVSFVVAANLLSSKPKAPGEWWFNYLDKVEAAIEAAR
;
A
#
# COMPACT_ATOMS: atom_id res chain seq x y z
N MET A 1 -7.24 -12.96 6.63
CA MET A 1 -8.05 -11.89 7.29
C MET A 1 -9.47 -11.87 6.70
N LYS A 2 -10.53 -11.43 7.40
CA LYS A 2 -11.84 -11.18 6.75
C LYS A 2 -11.88 -9.69 6.54
N ILE A 3 -11.97 -9.25 5.29
CA ILE A 3 -12.01 -7.84 4.98
C ILE A 3 -13.44 -7.35 5.26
N ASP A 4 -13.57 -6.19 5.88
CA ASP A 4 -14.86 -5.52 6.04
C ASP A 4 -15.17 -4.77 4.74
N ASP A 5 -16.27 -5.12 4.07
CA ASP A 5 -16.66 -4.56 2.77
C ASP A 5 -16.68 -3.01 2.75
N ARG A 6 -17.00 -2.36 3.88
CA ARG A 6 -17.00 -0.88 3.96
C ARG A 6 -15.58 -0.34 4.02
N VAL A 7 -14.70 -1.02 4.75
CA VAL A 7 -13.27 -0.66 4.82
C VAL A 7 -12.61 -0.90 3.46
N GLU A 8 -12.90 -2.03 2.82
CA GLU A 8 -12.43 -2.38 1.49
C GLU A 8 -12.77 -1.31 0.46
N GLN A 9 -14.03 -0.86 0.43
CA GLN A 9 -14.45 0.17 -0.50
C GLN A 9 -13.72 1.50 -0.27
N LEU A 10 -13.58 1.94 1.00
CA LEU A 10 -12.84 3.16 1.33
C LEU A 10 -11.36 3.06 0.92
N VAL A 11 -10.74 1.90 1.13
CA VAL A 11 -9.35 1.65 0.71
C VAL A 11 -9.23 1.71 -0.81
N ARG A 12 -10.13 1.04 -1.54
CA ARG A 12 -10.16 1.06 -3.02
C ARG A 12 -10.36 2.46 -3.58
N ASP A 13 -11.28 3.23 -3.02
CA ASP A 13 -11.55 4.62 -3.45
C ASP A 13 -10.34 5.52 -3.18
N THR A 14 -9.67 5.34 -2.05
CA THR A 14 -8.46 6.11 -1.72
C THR A 14 -7.28 5.72 -2.60
N LEU A 15 -7.08 4.41 -2.84
CA LEU A 15 -6.08 3.90 -3.79
C LEU A 15 -6.32 4.41 -5.20
N HIS A 16 -7.58 4.54 -5.62
CA HIS A 16 -7.93 5.08 -6.93
C HIS A 16 -7.34 6.48 -7.16
N TRP A 17 -7.45 7.36 -6.17
CA TRP A 17 -6.89 8.72 -6.25
C TRP A 17 -5.37 8.75 -6.14
N ALA A 18 -4.79 7.86 -5.34
CA ALA A 18 -3.34 7.68 -5.26
C ALA A 18 -2.75 7.21 -6.61
N VAL A 19 -3.33 6.18 -7.23
CA VAL A 19 -2.90 5.69 -8.56
C VAL A 19 -3.04 6.76 -9.64
N LYS A 20 -4.09 7.59 -9.55
CA LYS A 20 -4.30 8.72 -10.48
C LYS A 20 -3.41 9.94 -10.20
N ARG A 21 -2.64 9.92 -9.10
CA ARG A 21 -1.79 11.04 -8.64
C ARG A 21 -2.58 12.34 -8.50
N LYS A 22 -3.69 12.27 -7.77
CA LYS A 22 -4.65 13.36 -7.54
C LYS A 22 -4.60 13.84 -6.08
N PRO A 23 -3.74 14.83 -5.74
CA PRO A 23 -3.42 15.14 -4.35
C PRO A 23 -4.61 15.64 -3.53
N ASP A 24 -5.45 16.48 -4.13
CA ASP A 24 -6.61 17.07 -3.45
C ASP A 24 -7.66 15.99 -3.18
N GLU A 25 -8.02 15.21 -4.21
CA GLU A 25 -8.98 14.11 -4.09
C GLU A 25 -8.48 12.99 -3.17
N PHE A 26 -7.17 12.71 -3.19
CA PHE A 26 -6.54 11.78 -2.27
C PHE A 26 -6.62 12.29 -0.82
N GLY A 27 -6.33 13.57 -0.59
CA GLY A 27 -6.46 14.20 0.72
C GLY A 27 -7.88 14.16 1.25
N ASP A 28 -8.88 14.39 0.40
CA ASP A 28 -10.29 14.29 0.76
C ASP A 28 -10.72 12.85 1.05
N ALA A 29 -10.24 11.87 0.27
CA ALA A 29 -10.49 10.46 0.52
C ALA A 29 -9.89 10.00 1.86
N LEU A 30 -8.69 10.45 2.23
CA LEU A 30 -8.10 10.19 3.55
C LEU A 30 -8.96 10.74 4.71
N ARG A 31 -9.64 11.86 4.51
CA ARG A 31 -10.54 12.46 5.50
C ARG A 31 -11.89 11.74 5.61
N ALA A 32 -12.27 10.96 4.59
CA ALA A 32 -13.54 10.22 4.57
C ALA A 32 -13.59 9.05 5.57
N PHE A 33 -12.46 8.63 6.14
CA PHE A 33 -12.43 7.56 7.15
C PHE A 33 -13.10 8.03 8.45
N PRO A 34 -14.21 7.41 8.88
CA PRO A 34 -15.11 7.99 9.88
C PRO A 34 -14.56 7.96 11.31
N ASN A 35 -13.67 7.04 11.63
CA ASN A 35 -13.12 6.88 12.98
C ASN A 35 -11.77 6.15 12.97
N GLU A 36 -11.12 6.09 14.14
CA GLU A 36 -9.83 5.43 14.32
C GLU A 36 -9.87 3.92 14.03
N ALA A 37 -10.97 3.23 14.37
CA ALA A 37 -11.09 1.80 14.12
C ALA A 37 -11.08 1.50 12.61
N THR A 38 -11.84 2.26 11.80
CA THR A 38 -11.81 2.14 10.34
C THR A 38 -10.43 2.46 9.77
N ARG A 39 -9.74 3.49 10.29
CA ARG A 39 -8.36 3.80 9.88
C ARG A 39 -7.38 2.67 10.20
N ARG A 40 -7.52 2.02 11.36
CA ARG A 40 -6.69 0.88 11.75
C ARG A 40 -6.92 -0.32 10.85
N SER A 41 -8.18 -0.68 10.58
CA SER A 41 -8.51 -1.78 9.66
C SER A 41 -8.03 -1.50 8.23
N ALA A 42 -8.09 -0.24 7.78
CA ALA A 42 -7.55 0.16 6.49
C ALA A 42 -6.03 -0.01 6.43
N LEU A 43 -5.31 0.40 7.49
CA LEU A 43 -3.87 0.20 7.59
C LEU A 43 -3.51 -1.29 7.61
N GLU A 44 -4.24 -2.13 8.35
CA GLU A 44 -4.04 -3.58 8.37
C GLU A 44 -4.18 -4.19 6.97
N LEU A 45 -5.20 -3.75 6.22
CA LEU A 45 -5.40 -4.17 4.83
C LEU A 45 -4.27 -3.70 3.91
N LEU A 46 -3.83 -2.44 4.02
CA LEU A 46 -2.74 -1.88 3.22
C LEU A 46 -1.41 -2.58 3.51
N VAL A 47 -1.12 -2.90 4.77
CA VAL A 47 0.06 -3.68 5.17
C VAL A 47 0.03 -5.06 4.54
N ALA A 48 -1.11 -5.74 4.57
CA ALA A 48 -1.27 -7.05 3.94
C ALA A 48 -1.08 -6.98 2.41
N ILE A 49 -1.68 -5.98 1.76
CA ILE A 49 -1.52 -5.73 0.31
C ILE A 49 -0.05 -5.45 -0.03
N CYS A 50 0.61 -4.54 0.70
CA CYS A 50 2.02 -4.19 0.45
C CYS A 50 2.94 -5.40 0.67
N GLY A 51 2.70 -6.19 1.72
CA GLY A 51 3.50 -7.37 2.03
C GLY A 51 3.37 -8.44 0.95
N TYR A 52 2.14 -8.72 0.52
CA TYR A 52 1.88 -9.67 -0.56
C TYR A 52 2.51 -9.19 -1.86
N THR A 53 2.22 -7.94 -2.27
CA THR A 53 2.69 -7.41 -3.56
C THR A 53 4.21 -7.28 -3.62
N ALA A 54 4.88 -6.87 -2.53
CA ALA A 54 6.34 -6.84 -2.46
C ALA A 54 6.95 -8.24 -2.64
N VAL A 55 6.43 -9.26 -1.94
CA VAL A 55 6.92 -10.64 -2.11
C VAL A 55 6.63 -11.17 -3.53
N ASP A 56 5.46 -10.88 -4.09
CA ASP A 56 5.08 -11.31 -5.43
C ASP A 56 5.90 -10.63 -6.55
N VAL A 57 6.33 -9.38 -6.35
CA VAL A 57 7.23 -8.67 -7.28
C VAL A 57 8.61 -9.33 -7.34
N PHE A 58 9.16 -9.71 -6.19
CA PHE A 58 10.51 -10.31 -6.12
C PHE A 58 10.51 -11.85 -6.21
N GLY A 59 9.33 -12.50 -6.15
CA GLY A 59 9.18 -13.95 -6.07
C GLY A 59 9.67 -14.57 -4.74
N GLN A 60 10.14 -13.74 -3.82
CA GLN A 60 10.68 -14.09 -2.51
C GLN A 60 10.69 -12.85 -1.63
N ARG A 61 11.05 -13.00 -0.35
CA ARG A 61 11.29 -11.84 0.52
C ARG A 61 12.48 -11.04 -0.02
N PRO A 62 12.33 -9.74 -0.34
CA PRO A 62 13.44 -8.95 -0.87
C PRO A 62 14.56 -8.75 0.16
N SER A 63 15.78 -8.64 -0.33
CA SER A 63 16.95 -8.21 0.44
C SER A 63 16.87 -6.73 0.79
N GLU A 64 17.70 -6.26 1.73
CA GLU A 64 17.77 -4.84 2.08
C GLU A 64 18.14 -3.95 0.88
N ASP A 65 19.04 -4.43 0.00
CA ASP A 65 19.39 -3.71 -1.23
C ASP A 65 18.21 -3.60 -2.19
N GLN A 66 17.45 -4.68 -2.33
CA GLN A 66 16.23 -4.70 -3.15
C GLN A 66 15.15 -3.77 -2.58
N ILE A 67 14.98 -3.73 -1.26
CA ILE A 67 14.07 -2.79 -0.59
C ILE A 67 14.51 -1.34 -0.85
N ARG A 68 15.80 -1.04 -0.73
CA ARG A 68 16.33 0.31 -0.99
C ARG A 68 16.13 0.74 -2.46
N ALA A 69 16.39 -0.15 -3.41
CA ALA A 69 16.18 0.12 -4.83
C ALA A 69 14.69 0.40 -5.13
N LEU A 70 13.80 -0.49 -4.68
CA LEU A 70 12.36 -0.32 -4.84
C LEU A 70 11.86 0.99 -4.18
N ALA A 71 12.39 1.33 -3.00
CA ALA A 71 12.02 2.56 -2.31
C ALA A 71 12.51 3.82 -3.05
N ALA A 72 13.63 3.75 -3.76
CA ALA A 72 14.11 4.85 -4.59
C ALA A 72 13.18 5.06 -5.79
N ASP A 73 12.85 3.98 -6.50
CA ASP A 73 11.94 4.01 -7.65
C ASP A 73 10.56 4.57 -7.24
N ILE A 74 9.98 4.06 -6.14
CA ILE A 74 8.69 4.55 -5.62
C ILE A 74 8.77 6.03 -5.23
N ALA A 75 9.83 6.46 -4.55
CA ALA A 75 9.94 7.86 -4.12
C ALA A 75 10.10 8.82 -5.31
N GLU A 76 10.76 8.38 -6.38
CA GLU A 76 10.86 9.14 -7.63
C GLU A 76 9.49 9.21 -8.34
N ASP A 77 8.85 8.06 -8.54
CA ASP A 77 7.54 7.95 -9.20
C ASP A 77 6.44 8.72 -8.47
N GLU A 78 6.45 8.64 -7.14
CA GLU A 78 5.42 9.18 -6.26
C GLU A 78 5.82 10.51 -5.61
N GLY A 79 6.74 11.26 -6.24
CA GLY A 79 7.19 12.57 -5.78
C GLY A 79 6.06 13.58 -5.57
N TRP A 80 4.90 13.40 -6.22
CA TRP A 80 3.70 14.21 -6.00
C TRP A 80 3.17 14.13 -4.55
N ALA A 81 3.39 13.01 -3.86
CA ALA A 81 2.96 12.80 -2.48
C ALA A 81 4.01 13.22 -1.44
N SER A 82 5.16 13.76 -1.89
CA SER A 82 6.27 14.18 -1.02
C SER A 82 6.76 13.07 -0.08
N VAL A 83 6.75 11.82 -0.55
CA VAL A 83 7.34 10.67 0.15
C VAL A 83 8.83 10.58 -0.14
N THR A 84 9.64 10.29 0.87
CA THR A 84 11.08 10.12 0.71
C THR A 84 11.47 8.65 0.57
N THR A 85 12.61 8.39 -0.07
CA THR A 85 13.18 7.02 -0.15
C THR A 85 13.35 6.38 1.23
N ALA A 86 13.75 7.16 2.23
CA ALA A 86 13.93 6.67 3.59
C ALA A 86 12.60 6.25 4.24
N GLU A 87 11.54 7.04 4.07
CA GLU A 87 10.21 6.71 4.58
C GLU A 87 9.66 5.44 3.90
N VAL A 88 9.79 5.34 2.58
CA VAL A 88 9.31 4.17 1.82
C VAL A 88 10.10 2.92 2.21
N ALA A 89 11.43 3.00 2.30
CA ALA A 89 12.26 1.87 2.68
C ALA A 89 11.95 1.38 4.10
N ALA A 90 11.80 2.31 5.06
CA ALA A 90 11.44 1.97 6.43
C ALA A 90 10.06 1.32 6.51
N TYR A 91 9.09 1.83 5.74
CA TYR A 91 7.76 1.23 5.65
C TYR A 91 7.79 -0.18 5.07
N ILE A 92 8.45 -0.41 3.93
CA ILE A 92 8.53 -1.73 3.30
C ILE A 92 9.24 -2.74 4.21
N ASP A 93 10.36 -2.36 4.84
CA ASP A 93 11.04 -3.22 5.82
C ASP A 93 10.15 -3.52 7.04
N ALA A 94 9.37 -2.54 7.51
CA ALA A 94 8.43 -2.75 8.61
C ALA A 94 7.30 -3.72 8.25
N VAL A 95 6.70 -3.56 7.07
CA VAL A 95 5.68 -4.48 6.53
C VAL A 95 6.21 -5.92 6.46
N LEU A 96 7.41 -6.11 5.93
CA LEU A 96 8.03 -7.44 5.79
C LEU A 96 8.56 -8.00 7.12
N GLY A 97 8.91 -7.12 8.07
CA GLY A 97 9.37 -7.47 9.42
C GLY A 97 8.24 -7.76 10.42
N GLY A 98 6.99 -7.43 10.09
CA GLY A 98 5.82 -7.67 10.92
C GLY A 98 5.46 -6.53 11.86
N SER A 99 4.33 -6.67 12.57
CA SER A 99 3.63 -5.62 13.31
C SER A 99 4.51 -4.79 14.27
N ARG A 100 5.45 -5.43 14.98
CA ARG A 100 6.34 -4.74 15.94
C ARG A 100 7.20 -3.65 15.30
N LYS A 101 7.55 -3.76 14.01
CA LYS A 101 8.31 -2.72 13.31
C LYS A 101 7.41 -1.58 12.83
N LEU A 102 6.15 -1.86 12.52
CA LEU A 102 5.20 -0.82 12.09
C LEU A 102 4.84 0.14 13.23
N ASP A 103 4.75 -0.37 14.46
CA ASP A 103 4.48 0.44 15.66
C ASP A 103 5.58 1.47 15.97
N ALA A 104 6.78 1.29 15.41
CA ALA A 104 7.92 2.20 15.58
C ALA A 104 7.92 3.37 14.60
N LEU A 105 7.04 3.36 13.58
CA LEU A 105 6.97 4.42 12.58
C LEU A 105 6.08 5.59 13.04
N PRO A 106 6.38 6.83 12.62
CA PRO A 106 5.52 7.99 12.92
C PRO A 106 4.10 7.79 12.35
N SER A 107 3.10 7.74 13.24
CA SER A 107 1.71 7.43 12.89
C SER A 107 1.08 8.42 11.90
N GLU A 108 1.47 9.70 11.95
CA GLU A 108 0.97 10.76 11.06
C GLU A 108 1.32 10.52 9.59
N ARG A 109 2.47 9.90 9.31
CA ARG A 109 2.95 9.62 7.95
C ARG A 109 2.67 8.20 7.49
N LEU A 110 2.40 7.28 8.42
CA LEU A 110 2.22 5.87 8.13
C LEU A 110 1.03 5.62 7.19
N VAL A 111 -0.10 6.27 7.42
CA VAL A 111 -1.30 6.07 6.59
C VAL A 111 -1.09 6.60 5.16
N PRO A 112 -0.70 7.87 4.91
CA PRO A 112 -0.42 8.34 3.55
C PRO A 112 0.62 7.51 2.82
N VAL A 113 1.74 7.16 3.47
CA VAL A 113 2.81 6.32 2.88
C VAL A 113 2.27 4.95 2.50
N SER A 114 1.45 4.32 3.35
CA SER A 114 0.90 3.00 3.05
C SER A 114 0.03 2.98 1.79
N PHE A 115 -0.77 4.02 1.56
CA PHE A 115 -1.57 4.15 0.34
C PHE A 115 -0.71 4.40 -0.90
N VAL A 116 0.28 5.30 -0.80
CA VAL A 116 1.17 5.64 -1.91
C VAL A 116 1.98 4.42 -2.34
N VAL A 117 2.56 3.70 -1.39
CA VAL A 117 3.33 2.48 -1.66
C VAL A 117 2.44 1.39 -2.26
N ALA A 118 1.26 1.15 -1.69
CA ALA A 118 0.32 0.17 -2.25
C ALA A 118 -0.11 0.55 -3.69
N ALA A 119 -0.44 1.82 -3.93
CA ALA A 119 -0.84 2.31 -5.25
C ALA A 119 0.26 2.10 -6.29
N ASN A 120 1.51 2.44 -5.97
CA ASN A 120 2.64 2.19 -6.86
C ASN A 120 2.82 0.69 -7.12
N LEU A 121 2.92 -0.14 -6.09
CA LEU A 121 3.11 -1.60 -6.25
C LEU A 121 2.01 -2.26 -7.10
N LEU A 122 0.75 -1.87 -6.91
CA LEU A 122 -0.38 -2.38 -7.67
C LEU A 122 -0.37 -1.90 -9.13
N SER A 123 0.01 -0.64 -9.36
CA SER A 123 0.01 -0.02 -10.69
C SER A 123 1.23 -0.39 -11.54
N SER A 124 2.39 -0.64 -10.92
CA SER A 124 3.67 -0.92 -11.59
C SER A 124 3.81 -2.33 -12.16
N LYS A 125 3.02 -3.31 -11.68
CA LYS A 125 3.01 -4.66 -12.28
C LYS A 125 2.59 -4.61 -13.75
N PRO A 126 3.28 -5.30 -14.68
CA PRO A 126 2.81 -5.47 -16.05
C PRO A 126 1.41 -6.10 -16.09
N LYS A 127 0.54 -5.58 -16.96
CA LYS A 127 -0.88 -5.98 -17.05
C LYS A 127 -1.18 -6.51 -18.44
N ALA A 128 -2.05 -7.51 -18.52
CA ALA A 128 -2.56 -7.94 -19.82
C ALA A 128 -3.42 -6.82 -20.46
N PRO A 129 -3.59 -6.81 -21.79
CA PRO A 129 -4.49 -5.86 -22.45
C PRO A 129 -5.90 -5.93 -21.83
N GLY A 130 -6.40 -4.78 -21.37
CA GLY A 130 -7.71 -4.69 -20.71
C GLY A 130 -7.71 -4.95 -19.20
N GLU A 131 -6.58 -5.37 -18.60
CA GLU A 131 -6.42 -5.44 -17.15
C GLU A 131 -5.93 -4.11 -16.58
N TRP A 132 -6.44 -3.77 -15.40
CA TRP A 132 -6.11 -2.58 -14.64
C TRP A 132 -5.57 -2.98 -13.26
N TRP A 133 -5.07 -2.01 -12.50
CA TRP A 133 -4.50 -2.25 -11.16
C TRP A 133 -5.51 -2.91 -10.20
N PHE A 134 -6.81 -2.59 -10.32
CA PHE A 134 -7.84 -3.18 -9.46
C PHE A 134 -8.03 -4.68 -9.74
N ASN A 135 -7.82 -5.16 -10.97
CA ASN A 135 -7.87 -6.60 -11.26
C ASN A 135 -6.76 -7.37 -10.53
N TYR A 136 -5.61 -6.73 -10.31
CA TYR A 136 -4.55 -7.32 -9.51
C TYR A 136 -4.86 -7.20 -8.02
N LEU A 137 -5.43 -6.09 -7.57
CA LEU A 137 -5.92 -5.94 -6.20
C LEU A 137 -6.92 -7.06 -5.83
N ASP A 138 -7.89 -7.36 -6.69
CA ASP A 138 -8.86 -8.45 -6.47
C ASP A 138 -8.15 -9.80 -6.22
N LYS A 139 -7.09 -10.09 -6.99
CA LYS A 139 -6.27 -11.31 -6.83
C LYS A 139 -5.52 -11.30 -5.49
N VAL A 140 -4.97 -10.17 -5.10
CA VAL A 140 -4.25 -9.98 -3.83
C VAL A 140 -5.19 -10.14 -2.64
N GLU A 141 -6.36 -9.50 -2.66
CA GLU A 141 -7.37 -9.59 -1.60
C GLU A 141 -7.88 -11.02 -1.45
N ALA A 142 -8.20 -11.70 -2.56
CA ALA A 142 -8.59 -13.11 -2.53
C ALA A 142 -7.49 -14.01 -1.91
N ALA A 143 -6.22 -13.76 -2.22
CA ALA A 143 -5.10 -14.50 -1.63
C ALA A 143 -4.94 -14.22 -0.12
N ILE A 144 -5.12 -12.97 0.32
CA ILE A 144 -5.10 -12.56 1.74
C ILE A 144 -6.25 -13.20 2.53
N GLU A 145 -7.41 -13.39 1.91
CA GLU A 145 -8.53 -14.10 2.51
C GLU A 145 -8.30 -15.61 2.57
N ALA A 146 -7.66 -16.18 1.54
CA ALA A 146 -7.41 -17.62 1.39
C ALA A 146 -6.20 -18.15 2.18
N ALA A 147 -5.22 -17.32 2.54
CA ALA A 147 -4.05 -17.70 3.35
C ALA A 147 -4.39 -17.95 4.84
N ARG A 148 -5.58 -18.50 5.08
CA ARG A 148 -6.14 -18.84 6.39
C ARG A 148 -6.20 -20.34 6.59
#